data_AF-A0A1I4SCX1-F1
#
_entry.id   AF-A0A1I4SCX1-F1
#
_cell.length_a   1.000
_cell.length_b   1.000
_cell.length_c   1.000
_cell.angle_alpha   90.00
_cell.angle_beta   90.00
_cell.angle_gamma   90.00
#
_symmetry.space_group_name_H-M   'P 1'
#
loop_
_entity.id
_entity.type
_entity.pdbx_description
1 polymer ?
#
loop_
_entity_poly.entity_id
_entity_poly.type
_entity_poly.pdbx_seq_one_letter_code
_entity_poly.pdbx_strand_id
1 'polypeptide(L)' 'MRFPHRLKLKSRSMTDTFDETQASALIEAAEKMIDVWARLTPEKQALLLARFGSQENALAALVTTRLVTPTTP' A
#
# COMPACT_ATOMS: atom_id res chain seq x y z
N MET A 1 -14.15 -48.43 17.55
CA MET A 1 -13.93 -47.06 18.08
C MET A 1 -12.46 -46.86 18.41
N ARG A 2 -11.73 -46.08 17.62
CA ARG A 2 -10.60 -45.21 18.03
C ARG A 2 -9.90 -44.68 16.78
N PHE A 3 -10.23 -43.45 16.41
CA PHE A 3 -9.44 -42.67 15.46
C PHE A 3 -8.24 -42.09 16.22
N PRO A 4 -6.99 -42.38 15.82
CA PRO A 4 -5.85 -41.75 16.46
C PRO A 4 -5.63 -40.36 15.85
N HIS A 5 -5.58 -39.38 16.75
CA HIS A 5 -4.92 -38.09 16.65
C HIS A 5 -5.36 -37.13 15.54
N ARG A 6 -6.30 -36.25 15.93
CA ARG A 6 -6.25 -34.82 15.57
C ARG A 6 -4.87 -34.29 15.96
N LEU A 7 -3.89 -34.39 15.06
CA LEU A 7 -2.75 -33.50 15.10
C LEU A 7 -3.32 -32.11 14.87
N LYS A 8 -3.31 -31.34 15.96
CA LYS A 8 -3.61 -29.92 16.01
C LYS A 8 -3.09 -29.31 14.73
N LEU A 9 -4.01 -28.84 13.88
CA LEU A 9 -3.71 -27.76 12.96
C LEU A 9 -3.10 -26.69 13.87
N LYS A 10 -1.78 -26.63 13.91
CA LYS A 10 -1.05 -25.62 14.65
C LYS A 10 -1.56 -24.35 14.00
N SER A 11 -2.52 -23.72 14.70
CA SER A 11 -3.12 -22.47 14.29
C SER A 11 -1.95 -21.64 13.86
N ARG A 12 -1.93 -21.38 12.56
CA ARG A 12 -0.87 -20.67 11.88
C ARG A 12 -0.86 -19.30 12.55
N SER A 13 -0.14 -19.16 13.66
CA SER A 13 0.32 -17.86 14.14
C SER A 13 1.44 -17.49 13.17
N MET A 14 1.04 -17.22 11.92
CA MET A 14 1.72 -16.18 11.16
C MET A 14 1.67 -15.00 12.11
N THR A 15 2.84 -14.67 12.61
CA THR A 15 3.13 -13.47 13.36
C THR A 15 2.38 -12.30 12.73
N ASP A 16 1.22 -11.98 13.28
CA ASP A 16 0.61 -10.65 13.27
C ASP A 16 1.43 -9.76 14.23
N THR A 17 2.75 -9.83 14.09
CA THR A 17 3.66 -8.94 14.79
C THR A 17 4.02 -7.95 13.71
N PHE A 18 3.31 -6.83 13.70
CA PHE A 18 3.71 -5.66 12.95
C PHE A 18 5.12 -5.28 13.42
N ASP A 19 6.12 -5.76 12.67
CA ASP A 19 7.53 -5.64 13.03
C ASP A 19 8.00 -4.21 12.76
N GLU A 20 9.01 -3.74 13.50
CA GLU A 20 9.59 -2.40 13.30
C GLU A 20 10.05 -2.18 11.85
N THR A 21 10.48 -3.25 11.18
CA THR A 21 10.83 -3.24 9.75
C THR A 21 9.62 -2.96 8.86
N GLN A 22 8.46 -3.55 9.18
CA GLN A 22 7.21 -3.31 8.46
C GLN A 22 6.69 -1.89 8.74
N ALA A 23 6.82 -1.42 9.98
CA ALA A 23 6.49 -0.05 10.35
C ALA A 23 7.33 0.97 9.58
N SER A 24 8.65 0.76 9.57
CA SER A 24 9.60 1.59 8.83
C SER A 24 9.29 1.61 7.33
N ALA A 25 8.99 0.46 6.74
CA ALA A 25 8.61 0.36 5.33
C ALA A 25 7.30 1.09 5.01
N LEU A 26 6.30 1.04 5.88
CA LEU A 26 5.04 1.78 5.70
C LEU A 26 5.24 3.29 5.86
N ILE A 27 6.07 3.72 6.82
CA ILE A 27 6.40 5.13 7.02
C ILE A 27 7.14 5.65 5.78
N GLU A 28 8.16 4.95 5.31
CA GLU A 28 8.89 5.32 4.10
C GLU A 28 7.95 5.41 2.88
N ALA A 29 7.04 4.43 2.72
CA ALA A 29 6.05 4.45 1.64
C ALA A 29 5.12 5.67 1.76
N ALA A 30 4.66 6.00 2.97
CA ALA A 30 3.82 7.17 3.22
C ALA A 30 4.56 8.49 2.91
N GLU A 31 5.82 8.60 3.32
CA GLU A 31 6.67 9.75 3.00
C GLU A 31 6.85 9.92 1.48
N LYS A 32 7.07 8.82 0.75
CA LYS A 32 7.15 8.84 -0.72
C LYS A 32 5.82 9.26 -1.35
N MET A 33 4.68 8.81 -0.83
CA MET A 33 3.37 9.25 -1.31
C MET A 33 3.16 10.76 -1.11
N ILE A 34 3.55 11.29 0.06
CA ILE A 34 3.47 12.72 0.37
C ILE A 34 4.40 13.53 -0.54
N ASP A 35 5.65 13.08 -0.76
CA ASP A 35 6.59 13.74 -1.67
C ASP A 35 6.04 13.78 -3.11
N VAL A 36 5.48 12.66 -3.58
CA VAL A 36 4.85 12.60 -4.90
C VAL A 36 3.69 13.59 -5.01
N TRP A 37 2.86 13.70 -3.97
CA TRP A 37 1.75 14.65 -3.95
C TRP A 37 2.24 16.11 -3.91
N ALA A 38 3.21 16.40 -3.07
CA ALA A 38 3.79 17.75 -2.89
C ALA A 38 4.49 18.27 -4.15
N ARG A 39 5.02 17.38 -4.99
CA ARG A 39 5.63 17.75 -6.28
C ARG A 39 4.61 18.05 -7.39
N LEU A 40 3.32 17.76 -7.19
CA LEU A 40 2.27 18.10 -8.14
C LEU A 40 1.89 19.57 -8.00
N THR A 41 1.64 20.24 -9.12
CA THR A 41 1.04 21.59 -9.09
C THR A 41 -0.39 21.52 -8.55
N PRO A 42 -0.88 22.59 -7.89
CA PRO A 42 -2.22 22.62 -7.32
C PRO A 42 -3.32 22.36 -8.36
N GLU A 43 -3.10 22.73 -9.62
CA GLU A 43 -4.01 22.44 -10.74
C GLU A 43 -4.12 20.93 -11.01
N LYS A 44 -3.00 20.21 -10.96
CA LYS A 44 -2.98 18.74 -11.14
C LYS A 44 -3.60 18.04 -9.94
N GLN A 45 -3.34 18.52 -8.72
CA GLN A 45 -4.00 18.01 -7.52
C GLN A 45 -5.52 18.20 -7.61
N ALA A 46 -6.00 19.37 -8.02
CA ALA A 46 -7.42 19.65 -8.20
C ALA A 46 -8.06 18.76 -9.28
N LEU A 47 -7.39 18.55 -10.42
CA LEU A 47 -7.86 17.63 -11.47
C LEU A 47 -7.94 16.18 -10.98
N LEU A 48 -6.94 15.73 -10.22
CA LEU A 48 -6.93 14.40 -9.63
C LEU A 48 -8.03 14.23 -8.60
N LEU A 49 -8.24 15.20 -7.72
CA LEU A 49 -9.34 15.21 -6.76
C LEU A 49 -10.71 15.23 -7.46
N ALA A 50 -10.85 15.99 -8.54
CA ALA A 50 -12.07 16.02 -9.34
C ALA A 50 -12.37 14.67 -10.04
N ARG A 51 -11.33 13.90 -10.39
CA ARG A 51 -11.46 12.61 -11.08
C ARG A 51 -11.58 11.40 -10.16
N PHE A 52 -10.89 11.43 -9.02
CA PHE A 52 -10.78 10.30 -8.09
C PHE A 52 -11.53 10.50 -6.77
N GLY A 53 -12.02 11.71 -6.49
CA GLY A 53 -12.88 12.06 -5.36
C GLY A 53 -12.18 12.15 -4.01
N SER A 54 -11.09 11.41 -3.80
CA SER A 54 -10.27 11.47 -2.59
C SER A 54 -8.78 11.53 -2.92
N GLN A 55 -8.00 12.06 -1.98
CA GLN A 55 -6.55 12.12 -2.09
C GLN A 55 -5.92 10.71 -2.13
N GLU A 56 -6.45 9.76 -1.35
CA GLU A 56 -6.00 8.36 -1.35
C GLU A 56 -6.23 7.69 -2.70
N ASN A 57 -7.40 7.88 -3.33
CA ASN A 57 -7.68 7.32 -4.65
C ASN A 57 -6.81 7.96 -5.73
N ALA A 58 -6.61 9.28 -5.64
CA ALA A 58 -5.72 10.00 -6.54
C ALA A 58 -4.28 9.50 -6.42
N LEU A 59 -3.78 9.30 -5.21
CA LEU A 59 -2.46 8.72 -4.93
C LEU A 59 -2.36 7.28 -5.42
N ALA A 60 -3.35 6.43 -5.14
CA ALA A 60 -3.38 5.04 -5.60
C ALA A 60 -3.35 4.95 -7.12
N ALA A 61 -4.08 5.83 -7.81
CA ALA A 61 -4.07 5.93 -9.26
C ALA A 61 -2.72 6.45 -9.80
N LEU A 62 -2.10 7.41 -9.12
CA LEU A 62 -0.77 7.93 -9.49
C LEU A 62 0.34 6.88 -9.32
N VAL A 63 0.34 6.18 -8.19
CA VAL A 63 1.28 5.11 -7.87
C VAL A 63 1.06 3.95 -8.84
N THR A 64 -0.19 3.53 -9.08
CA THR A 64 -0.53 2.53 -10.10
C THR A 64 -0.07 2.98 -11.48
N THR A 65 -0.29 4.23 -11.88
CA THR A 65 0.17 4.74 -13.17
C THR A 65 1.69 4.66 -13.26
N ARG A 66 2.44 5.08 -12.23
CA ARG A 66 3.91 4.93 -12.20
C ARG A 66 4.39 3.49 -12.24
N LEU A 67 3.62 2.54 -11.71
CA LEU A 67 3.94 1.11 -11.75
C LEU A 67 3.57 0.46 -13.10
N VAL A 68 2.54 0.96 -13.77
CA VAL A 68 2.00 0.42 -15.03
C VAL A 68 2.61 1.10 -16.25
N THR A 69 3.12 2.33 -16.13
CA THR A 69 3.99 2.94 -17.12
C THR A 69 5.44 2.60 -16.76
N PRO A 70 6.05 1.55 -17.35
CA PRO A 70 7.50 1.55 -17.41
C PRO A 70 7.88 2.87 -18.05
N THR A 71 8.78 3.63 -17.42
CA THR A 71 9.48 4.74 -18.05
C THR A 71 10.15 4.17 -19.29
N THR A 72 9.44 4.20 -20.42
CA THR A 72 10.06 3.96 -21.72
C THR A 72 11.04 5.11 -21.94
N PRO A 73 12.33 4.81 -22.19
CA PRO A 73 13.37 5.81 -22.40
C PRO A 73 13.07 6.73 -23.59
#